data_AF-A0A485K2U5-F1
#
_entry.id   AF-A0A485K2U5-F1
#
_cell.length_a   1.000
_cell.length_b   1.000
_cell.length_c   1.000
_cell.angle_alpha   90.00
_cell.angle_beta   90.00
_cell.angle_gamma   90.00
#
_symmetry.space_group_name_H-M   'P 1'
#
loop_
_entity.id
_entity.type
_entity.pdbx_description
1 polymer ?
#
loop_
_entity_poly.entity_id
_entity_poly.type
_entity_poly.pdbx_seq_one_letter_code
_entity_poly.pdbx_strand_id
1 'polypeptide(L)'
;MLPWSDLSSAHRAFLDAIRTGKEQEYEILNEYRLLTLDPIALSVFSAVHKRNFKDGQVVVKLTGSQREIELFEYLNTHGGPEKHVVEWRTFGREEFGDAGSCDAIVMEQGKSLDIVFANASADDMKLPKFGCVDQLIRAVRFLHGHGFIHGNICLGNAARFGDLGQTKLIGFSHTTKRNEPLLAHARSSIDSCPPEMAHFLLGLGPKPVATASYDIYCLAVMVLKLFLPGLRLVEFDNLDDEAIVRKIAACNFSLDESIQASSLRKPQKQLLMKCLAANSFARGSLKDLEDILPKNDTNMMTIRDVHNSLGALQVTVVHLDKFVVPCMWNLERADGNSFVEGMERLIGRMRFRVTFLCEMRDDDHPCDMVTDRMPDDENLVVKVDSQFLRDALPVLKAMTTGFRLLGLLDKGSSIVKEWLDWEKMETAKHAVDAIENMLGKVEQLDLEAKLKTIVNDIANKHLDPSEAEGPTQVALQAYRDDDATYERLKKLLDSVGYNYRNHVVGGLTKRVVRHDHPNPKLRGQVRWVCANHKEHRKAEFQH
;
A
#
# COMPACT_ATOMS: atom_id res chain seq x y z
N MET A 1 -3.63 24.43 3.97
CA MET A 1 -2.48 25.29 4.33
C MET A 1 -2.98 26.55 5.03
N LEU A 2 -2.18 27.18 5.90
CA LEU A 2 -2.57 28.37 6.67
C LEU A 2 -3.17 29.47 5.78
N PRO A 3 -4.28 30.12 6.18
CA PRO A 3 -4.76 31.30 5.49
C PRO A 3 -3.71 32.42 5.64
N TRP A 4 -3.46 33.11 4.53
CA TRP A 4 -2.47 34.19 4.38
C TRP A 4 -2.62 35.35 5.38
N SER A 5 -3.75 35.44 6.08
CA SER A 5 -4.14 36.58 6.93
C SER A 5 -3.64 36.53 8.36
N ASP A 6 -3.28 35.36 8.89
CA ASP A 6 -3.14 35.17 10.35
C ASP A 6 -1.69 35.16 10.83
N LEU A 7 -0.72 35.25 9.92
CA LEU A 7 0.70 35.34 10.25
C LEU A 7 1.15 36.81 10.34
N SER A 8 1.77 37.15 11.47
CA SER A 8 2.40 38.46 11.65
C SER A 8 3.44 38.73 10.55
N SER A 9 3.74 40.01 10.29
CA SER A 9 4.81 40.39 9.36
C SER A 9 6.16 39.77 9.75
N ALA A 10 6.42 39.64 11.06
CA ALA A 10 7.60 38.98 11.61
C ALA A 10 7.64 37.47 11.28
N HIS A 11 6.52 36.76 11.45
CA HIS A 11 6.42 35.33 11.09
C HIS A 11 6.61 35.10 9.58
N ARG A 12 6.10 35.99 8.73
CA ARG A 12 6.29 35.91 7.28
C ARG A 12 7.75 36.12 6.89
N ALA A 13 8.39 37.16 7.41
CA ALA A 13 9.81 37.43 7.17
C ALA A 13 10.69 36.26 7.65
N PHE A 14 10.33 35.62 8.76
CA PHE A 14 10.99 34.44 9.28
C PHE A 14 10.82 33.21 8.37
N LEU A 15 9.59 32.89 7.95
CA LEU A 15 9.34 31.80 7.00
C LEU A 15 10.11 32.03 5.69
N ASP A 16 10.15 33.25 5.18
CA ASP A 16 10.91 33.60 3.97
C ASP A 16 12.43 33.45 4.20
N ALA A 17 12.93 33.78 5.40
CA ALA A 17 14.33 33.58 5.77
C ALA A 17 14.71 32.09 5.79
N ILE A 18 13.88 31.23 6.39
CA ILE A 18 14.06 29.77 6.35
C ILE A 18 14.08 29.29 4.91
N ARG A 19 13.08 29.67 4.10
CA ARG A 19 12.92 29.17 2.72
C ARG A 19 14.01 29.59 1.76
N THR A 20 14.62 30.76 1.97
CA THR A 20 15.69 31.27 1.11
C THR A 20 17.04 30.62 1.40
N GLY A 21 17.12 29.67 2.36
CA GLY A 21 18.35 28.95 2.68
C GLY A 21 19.44 29.84 3.27
N LYS A 22 19.08 31.04 3.76
CA LYS A 22 20.02 31.94 4.47
C LYS A 22 20.55 31.30 5.75
N GLU A 23 19.80 30.37 6.33
CA GLU A 23 20.22 29.51 7.43
C GLU A 23 20.14 28.05 6.99
N GLN A 24 21.26 27.34 7.08
CA GLN A 24 21.43 26.04 6.44
C GLN A 24 20.72 24.89 7.16
N GLU A 25 20.49 25.00 8.46
CA GLU A 25 19.81 23.97 9.26
C GLU A 25 19.06 24.60 10.44
N TYR A 26 17.74 24.44 10.49
CA TYR A 26 16.92 24.85 11.63
C TYR A 26 16.52 23.62 12.44
N GLU A 27 16.83 23.63 13.72
CA GLU A 27 16.37 22.61 14.66
C GLU A 27 15.00 22.97 15.21
N ILE A 28 14.15 21.97 15.42
CA ILE A 28 12.80 22.18 15.94
C ILE A 28 12.39 21.05 16.88
N LEU A 29 11.68 21.40 17.97
CA LEU A 29 11.26 20.48 19.03
C LEU A 29 12.42 19.71 19.63
N ASN A 30 13.64 20.28 19.56
CA ASN A 30 14.93 19.70 19.97
C ASN A 30 15.32 18.35 19.31
N GLU A 31 14.44 17.74 18.53
CA GLU A 31 14.57 16.37 18.00
C GLU A 31 14.63 16.31 16.48
N TYR A 32 14.17 17.35 15.79
CA TYR A 32 14.04 17.36 14.34
C TYR A 32 14.89 18.46 13.72
N ARG A 33 15.34 18.21 12.50
CA ARG A 33 16.04 19.18 11.67
C ARG A 33 15.26 19.42 10.39
N LEU A 34 14.94 20.67 10.11
CA LEU A 34 14.22 21.10 8.90
C LEU A 34 15.13 21.05 7.68
N LEU A 35 14.60 20.54 6.57
CA LEU A 35 15.21 20.58 5.25
C LEU A 35 14.64 21.81 4.52
N THR A 36 15.40 22.91 4.52
CA THR A 36 14.90 24.25 4.19
C THR A 36 14.93 24.59 2.69
N LEU A 37 15.68 23.81 1.90
CA LEU A 37 15.93 24.07 0.47
C LEU A 37 14.77 23.68 -0.47
N ASP A 38 13.84 22.84 -0.02
CA ASP A 38 12.67 22.40 -0.82
C ASP A 38 11.41 22.29 0.05
N PRO A 39 10.81 23.43 0.43
CA PRO A 39 9.61 23.46 1.27
C PRO A 39 8.40 22.91 0.50
N ILE A 40 7.69 21.96 1.11
CA ILE A 40 6.49 21.32 0.54
C ILE A 40 5.36 22.33 0.38
N ALA A 41 5.24 23.25 1.33
CA ALA A 41 4.29 24.35 1.31
C ALA A 41 4.81 25.55 2.11
N LEU A 42 4.09 26.67 2.09
CA LEU A 42 4.50 27.94 2.72
C LEU A 42 5.00 27.78 4.17
N SER A 43 4.34 26.93 4.96
CA SER A 43 4.71 26.66 6.36
C SER A 43 4.92 25.17 6.64
N VAL A 44 5.16 24.36 5.61
CA VAL A 44 5.38 22.90 5.75
C VAL A 44 6.70 22.53 5.12
N PHE A 45 7.57 21.92 5.93
CA PHE A 45 8.94 21.60 5.59
C PHE A 45 9.17 20.10 5.73
N SER A 46 9.96 19.51 4.85
CA SER A 46 10.49 18.16 5.11
C SER A 46 11.43 18.23 6.31
N ALA A 47 11.47 17.18 7.14
CA ALA A 47 12.36 17.13 8.29
C ALA A 47 12.94 15.74 8.51
N VAL A 48 14.05 15.69 9.25
CA VAL A 48 14.72 14.44 9.65
C VAL A 48 14.86 14.41 11.16
N HIS A 49 14.62 13.24 11.76
CA HIS A 49 14.87 13.02 13.18
C HIS A 49 16.38 12.90 13.44
N LYS A 50 16.91 13.65 14.42
CA LYS A 50 18.36 13.79 14.66
C LYS A 50 19.07 12.49 15.00
N ARG A 51 18.38 11.55 15.65
CA ARG A 51 18.98 10.32 16.22
C ARG A 51 18.47 9.03 15.61
N ASN A 52 17.47 9.10 14.74
CA ASN A 52 16.82 7.92 14.17
C ASN A 52 16.53 8.14 12.69
N PHE A 53 17.50 7.83 11.84
CA PHE A 53 17.34 7.96 10.38
C PHE A 53 16.36 6.93 9.79
N LYS A 54 15.90 5.94 10.57
CA LYS A 54 14.89 4.95 10.17
C LYS A 54 13.46 5.42 10.37
N ASP A 55 13.25 6.60 10.98
CA ASP A 55 11.92 7.10 11.32
C ASP A 55 11.07 7.51 10.10
N GLY A 56 11.45 7.16 8.87
CA GLY A 56 10.67 7.51 7.67
C GLY A 56 10.68 9.01 7.36
N GLN A 57 10.09 9.38 6.23
CA GLN A 57 9.96 10.77 5.84
C GLN A 57 8.88 11.46 6.66
N VAL A 58 9.25 12.53 7.39
CA VAL A 58 8.34 13.36 8.18
C VAL A 58 8.33 14.79 7.65
N VAL A 59 7.23 15.48 7.94
CA VAL A 59 7.10 16.90 7.66
C VAL A 59 6.80 17.65 8.94
N VAL A 60 7.28 18.88 9.00
CA VAL A 60 6.99 19.80 10.08
C VAL A 60 6.16 20.94 9.55
N LYS A 61 4.97 21.08 10.12
CA LYS A 61 4.08 22.20 9.86
C LYS A 61 4.24 23.22 10.99
N LEU A 62 4.56 24.45 10.62
CA LEU A 62 4.45 25.60 11.50
C LEU A 62 3.03 26.16 11.38
N THR A 63 2.37 26.38 12.51
CA THR A 63 0.97 26.80 12.60
C THR A 63 0.76 27.83 13.70
N GLY A 64 -0.14 28.78 13.46
CA GLY A 64 -0.70 29.66 14.51
C GLY A 64 -2.15 29.30 14.84
N SER A 65 -2.66 28.18 14.32
CA SER A 65 -4.06 27.79 14.50
C SER A 65 -4.24 27.05 15.82
N GLN A 66 -4.78 27.75 16.82
CA GLN A 66 -5.15 27.14 18.10
C GLN A 66 -6.18 26.00 17.93
N ARG A 67 -7.10 26.12 16.96
CA ARG A 67 -8.13 25.11 16.69
C ARG A 67 -7.54 23.77 16.23
N GLU A 68 -6.44 23.80 15.49
CA GLU A 68 -5.74 22.59 15.04
C GLU A 68 -5.04 21.89 16.21
N ILE A 69 -4.40 22.65 17.10
CA ILE A 69 -3.78 22.11 18.32
C ILE A 69 -4.84 21.52 19.26
N GLU A 70 -5.93 22.25 19.51
CA GLU A 70 -7.04 21.76 20.33
C GLU A 70 -7.64 20.45 19.81
N LEU A 71 -7.73 20.28 18.48
CA LEU A 71 -8.19 19.03 17.88
C LEU A 71 -7.24 17.88 18.20
N PHE A 72 -5.93 18.08 18.03
CA PHE A 72 -4.93 17.02 18.25
C PHE A 72 -4.81 16.64 19.72
N GLU A 73 -4.87 17.62 20.63
CA GLU A 73 -4.95 17.38 22.07
C GLU A 73 -6.21 16.58 22.44
N TYR A 74 -7.35 16.94 21.85
CA TYR A 74 -8.62 16.21 22.05
C TYR A 74 -8.52 14.76 21.56
N LEU A 75 -8.03 14.54 20.34
CA LEU A 75 -7.92 13.20 19.76
C LEU A 75 -6.90 12.33 20.49
N ASN A 76 -5.80 12.89 21.00
CA ASN A 76 -4.82 12.18 21.84
C ASN A 76 -5.46 11.55 23.09
N THR A 77 -6.55 12.12 23.59
CA THR A 77 -7.22 11.67 24.82
C THR A 77 -8.49 10.86 24.57
N HIS A 78 -9.01 10.84 23.33
CA HIS A 78 -10.35 10.32 23.02
C HIS A 78 -10.42 9.34 21.82
N GLY A 79 -9.31 8.75 21.39
CA GLY A 79 -9.31 7.68 20.36
C GLY A 79 -8.14 7.67 19.37
N GLY A 80 -7.23 8.64 19.45
CA GLY A 80 -6.11 8.81 18.52
C GLY A 80 -6.56 9.23 17.11
N PRO A 81 -5.63 9.47 16.17
CA PRO A 81 -5.93 9.83 14.78
C PRO A 81 -6.66 8.74 13.97
N GLU A 82 -6.75 7.50 14.50
CA GLU A 82 -7.13 6.30 13.77
C GLU A 82 -6.43 6.19 12.39
N LYS A 83 -7.01 5.42 11.47
CA LYS A 83 -6.61 5.28 10.07
C LYS A 83 -7.14 6.43 9.18
N HIS A 84 -7.62 7.52 9.77
CA HIS A 84 -8.52 8.46 9.10
C HIS A 84 -7.98 9.89 9.03
N VAL A 85 -7.23 10.27 10.05
CA VAL A 85 -6.54 11.55 10.15
C VAL A 85 -5.04 11.30 10.00
N VAL A 86 -4.29 12.28 9.46
CA VAL A 86 -2.83 12.21 9.44
C VAL A 86 -2.26 11.91 10.81
N GLU A 87 -1.28 11.03 10.85
CA GLU A 87 -0.56 10.71 12.07
C GLU A 87 0.42 11.83 12.42
N TRP A 88 0.23 12.46 13.58
CA TRP A 88 1.20 13.37 14.17
C TRP A 88 2.04 12.62 15.20
N ARG A 89 3.36 12.87 15.18
CA ARG A 89 4.32 12.24 16.10
C ARG A 89 4.46 13.03 17.39
N THR A 90 4.56 14.34 17.23
CA THR A 90 4.71 15.29 18.33
C THR A 90 4.27 16.66 17.84
N PHE A 91 3.88 17.51 18.78
CA PHE A 91 3.63 18.92 18.54
C PHE A 91 3.96 19.71 19.81
N GLY A 92 4.30 20.97 19.63
CA GLY A 92 4.66 21.85 20.73
C GLY A 92 4.93 23.26 20.26
N ARG A 93 5.04 24.16 21.24
CA ARG A 93 5.34 25.56 20.99
C ARG A 93 6.84 25.76 20.82
N GLU A 94 7.21 26.47 19.77
CA GLU A 94 8.60 26.77 19.40
C GLU A 94 8.86 28.27 19.42
N GLU A 95 10.04 28.64 19.92
CA GLU A 95 10.49 30.03 20.01
C GLU A 95 11.55 30.32 18.95
N PHE A 96 11.32 31.35 18.16
CA PHE A 96 12.18 31.76 17.04
C PHE A 96 12.85 33.11 17.32
N GLY A 97 13.32 33.32 18.55
CA GLY A 97 13.95 34.57 18.98
C GLY A 97 13.06 35.78 18.69
N ASP A 98 13.61 36.77 17.97
CA ASP A 98 12.92 38.01 17.61
C ASP A 98 11.72 37.83 16.67
N ALA A 99 11.60 36.67 16.01
CA ALA A 99 10.44 36.33 15.18
C ALA A 99 9.22 35.87 15.99
N GLY A 100 9.36 35.75 17.31
CA GLY A 100 8.31 35.30 18.22
C GLY A 100 8.17 33.78 18.25
N SER A 101 7.01 33.29 18.71
CA SER A 101 6.75 31.86 18.84
C SER A 101 5.60 31.40 17.95
N CYS A 102 5.63 30.15 17.48
CA CYS A 102 4.46 29.48 16.89
C CYS A 102 4.46 28.00 17.25
N ASP A 103 3.34 27.31 16.97
CA ASP A 103 3.27 25.87 17.22
C ASP A 103 3.85 25.11 16.02
N ALA A 104 4.61 24.07 16.33
CA ALA A 104 5.18 23.15 15.38
C ALA A 104 4.51 21.78 15.53
N ILE A 105 4.11 21.17 14.41
CA ILE A 105 3.53 19.84 14.38
C ILE A 105 4.37 18.96 13.47
N VAL A 106 4.90 17.87 14.01
CA VAL A 106 5.61 16.83 13.25
C VAL A 106 4.60 15.77 12.85
N MET A 107 4.51 15.49 11.55
CA MET A 107 3.58 14.50 11.01
C MET A 107 4.24 13.65 9.91
N GLU A 108 3.63 12.49 9.62
CA GLU A 108 4.04 11.69 8.46
C GLU A 108 3.95 12.48 7.14
N GLN A 109 4.82 12.18 6.18
CA GLN A 109 4.77 12.80 4.86
C GLN A 109 3.78 12.06 3.94
N GLY A 110 2.89 12.81 3.30
CA GLY A 110 1.96 12.30 2.29
C GLY A 110 1.96 13.14 1.02
N LYS A 111 1.35 12.62 -0.05
CA LYS A 111 1.14 13.34 -1.32
C LYS A 111 -0.33 13.71 -1.47
N SER A 112 -0.61 14.99 -1.69
CA SER A 112 -1.99 15.49 -1.83
C SER A 112 -2.66 14.96 -3.10
N LEU A 113 -4.00 14.81 -3.08
CA LEU A 113 -4.74 14.15 -4.16
C LEU A 113 -4.72 14.94 -5.48
N ASP A 114 -4.62 16.26 -5.42
CA ASP A 114 -4.42 17.11 -6.60
C ASP A 114 -3.11 16.79 -7.32
N ILE A 115 -2.03 16.51 -6.59
CA ILE A 115 -0.74 16.08 -7.14
C ILE A 115 -0.84 14.63 -7.65
N VAL A 116 -1.44 13.73 -6.86
CA VAL A 116 -1.55 12.30 -7.21
C VAL A 116 -2.32 12.09 -8.51
N PHE A 117 -3.39 12.86 -8.74
CA PHE A 117 -4.26 12.71 -9.90
C PHE A 117 -4.09 13.78 -10.98
N ALA A 118 -3.10 14.67 -10.85
CA ALA A 118 -2.87 15.79 -11.79
C ALA A 118 -2.82 15.36 -13.27
N ASN A 119 -2.21 14.21 -13.53
CA ASN A 119 -2.00 13.68 -14.88
C ASN A 119 -2.93 12.50 -15.24
N ALA A 120 -3.84 12.12 -14.33
CA ALA A 120 -4.77 11.02 -14.59
C ALA A 120 -5.96 11.54 -15.42
N SER A 121 -6.32 10.84 -16.50
CA SER A 121 -7.56 11.14 -17.20
C SER A 121 -8.78 10.86 -16.30
N ALA A 122 -9.96 11.36 -16.69
CA ALA A 122 -11.18 11.20 -15.90
C ALA A 122 -11.63 9.72 -15.76
N ASP A 123 -11.28 8.87 -16.73
CA ASP A 123 -11.56 7.43 -16.71
C ASP A 123 -10.36 6.58 -16.27
N ASP A 124 -9.13 7.08 -16.43
CA ASP A 124 -7.96 6.45 -15.80
C ASP A 124 -8.07 6.54 -14.28
N MET A 125 -7.66 5.47 -13.60
CA MET A 125 -7.66 5.39 -12.13
C MET A 125 -9.04 5.59 -11.47
N LYS A 126 -10.14 5.32 -12.18
CA LYS A 126 -11.52 5.42 -11.66
C LYS A 126 -11.73 4.64 -10.35
N LEU A 127 -11.17 3.43 -10.27
CA LEU A 127 -11.23 2.59 -9.07
C LEU A 127 -10.41 3.17 -7.90
N PRO A 128 -9.12 3.56 -8.07
CA PRO A 128 -8.40 4.32 -7.05
C PRO A 128 -9.12 5.57 -6.55
N LYS A 129 -9.77 6.33 -7.44
CA LYS A 129 -10.57 7.51 -7.08
C LYS A 129 -11.73 7.12 -6.17
N PHE A 130 -12.50 6.08 -6.50
CA PHE A 130 -13.56 5.57 -5.61
C PHE A 130 -13.01 5.08 -4.26
N GLY A 131 -11.84 4.42 -4.24
CA GLY A 131 -11.18 4.02 -3.00
C GLY A 131 -10.80 5.20 -2.11
N CYS A 132 -10.32 6.30 -2.70
CA CYS A 132 -10.06 7.54 -1.97
C CYS A 132 -11.35 8.12 -1.39
N VAL A 133 -12.45 8.12 -2.17
CA VAL A 133 -13.76 8.61 -1.73
C VAL A 133 -14.30 7.79 -0.55
N ASP A 134 -14.24 6.46 -0.58
CA ASP A 134 -14.66 5.60 0.54
C ASP A 134 -13.88 5.94 1.83
N GLN A 135 -12.56 6.04 1.73
CA GLN A 135 -11.71 6.34 2.89
C GLN A 135 -11.97 7.75 3.44
N LEU A 136 -12.19 8.74 2.57
CA LEU A 136 -12.52 10.11 2.99
C LEU A 136 -13.91 10.21 3.61
N ILE A 137 -14.90 9.46 3.11
CA ILE A 137 -16.21 9.39 3.76
C ILE A 137 -16.08 8.85 5.19
N ARG A 138 -15.29 7.79 5.38
CA ARG A 138 -15.02 7.24 6.72
C ARG A 138 -14.28 8.25 7.60
N ALA A 139 -13.33 9.00 7.04
CA ALA A 139 -12.61 10.02 7.79
C ALA A 139 -13.49 11.20 8.21
N VAL A 140 -14.38 11.68 7.33
CA VAL A 140 -15.36 12.71 7.67
C VAL A 140 -16.34 12.19 8.71
N ARG A 141 -16.82 10.94 8.58
CA ARG A 141 -17.67 10.29 9.58
C ARG A 141 -17.00 10.22 10.94
N PHE A 142 -15.73 9.83 10.98
CA PHE A 142 -14.93 9.78 12.20
C PHE A 142 -14.84 11.16 12.87
N LEU A 143 -14.50 12.20 12.10
CA LEU A 143 -14.40 13.57 12.62
C LEU A 143 -15.74 14.08 13.14
N HIS A 144 -16.82 13.83 12.40
CA HIS A 144 -18.18 14.20 12.80
C HIS A 144 -18.65 13.43 14.03
N GLY A 145 -18.22 12.17 14.20
CA GLY A 145 -18.47 11.35 15.38
C GLY A 145 -17.87 11.94 16.65
N HIS A 146 -16.74 12.63 16.53
CA HIS A 146 -16.10 13.36 17.61
C HIS A 146 -16.63 14.80 17.80
N GLY A 147 -17.66 15.20 17.05
CA GLY A 147 -18.28 16.52 17.19
C GLY A 147 -17.51 17.65 16.51
N PHE A 148 -16.59 17.34 15.59
CA PHE A 148 -15.84 18.35 14.83
C PHE A 148 -16.27 18.39 13.36
N ILE A 149 -16.15 19.56 12.75
CA ILE A 149 -16.37 19.82 11.31
C ILE A 149 -15.05 20.31 10.74
N HIS A 150 -14.58 19.72 9.65
CA HIS A 150 -13.29 20.05 9.05
C HIS A 150 -13.27 21.49 8.52
N GLY A 151 -14.36 21.94 7.89
CA GLY A 151 -14.56 23.33 7.45
C GLY A 151 -13.76 23.74 6.21
N ASN A 152 -12.94 22.85 5.65
CA ASN A 152 -12.10 23.13 4.49
C ASN A 152 -11.67 21.87 3.72
N ILE A 153 -12.61 20.99 3.39
CA ILE A 153 -12.31 19.78 2.61
C ILE A 153 -12.07 20.16 1.14
N CYS A 154 -10.91 19.77 0.61
CA CYS A 154 -10.54 19.97 -0.79
C CYS A 154 -9.47 18.95 -1.20
N LEU A 155 -9.13 18.85 -2.48
CA LEU A 155 -8.09 17.92 -2.97
C LEU A 155 -6.72 18.15 -2.32
N GLY A 156 -6.37 19.40 -2.02
CA GLY A 156 -5.11 19.75 -1.33
C GLY A 156 -5.12 19.42 0.17
N ASN A 157 -6.29 19.18 0.76
CA ASN A 157 -6.46 18.78 2.17
C ASN A 157 -6.86 17.29 2.31
N ALA A 158 -6.66 16.52 1.25
CA ALA A 158 -6.70 15.06 1.27
C ALA A 158 -5.36 14.56 0.73
N ALA A 159 -4.70 13.65 1.44
CA ALA A 159 -3.40 13.14 1.02
C ALA A 159 -3.32 11.62 1.15
N ARG A 160 -2.52 11.02 0.26
CA ARG A 160 -2.15 9.61 0.32
C ARG A 160 -0.86 9.46 1.11
N PHE A 161 -0.91 8.56 2.08
CA PHE A 161 0.16 8.28 3.03
C PHE A 161 0.65 6.85 2.92
N GLY A 162 1.97 6.73 3.12
CA GLY A 162 2.71 5.48 3.02
C GLY A 162 2.62 4.83 1.63
N ASP A 163 3.38 3.76 1.46
CA ASP A 163 3.34 2.95 0.24
C ASP A 163 2.00 2.20 0.12
N LEU A 164 1.29 2.07 1.25
CA LEU A 164 -0.08 1.58 1.33
C LEU A 164 -1.11 2.58 0.75
N GLY A 165 -0.72 3.81 0.45
CA GLY A 165 -1.54 4.76 -0.29
C GLY A 165 -2.90 5.03 0.35
N GLN A 166 -2.93 4.98 1.68
CA GLN A 166 -4.09 5.27 2.51
C GLN A 166 -4.40 6.75 2.42
N THR A 167 -5.65 7.07 2.14
CA THR A 167 -6.13 8.44 2.03
C THR A 167 -6.58 8.92 3.40
N LYS A 168 -5.93 9.96 3.90
CA LYS A 168 -6.25 10.59 5.18
C LYS A 168 -6.61 12.07 4.95
N LEU A 169 -7.43 12.61 5.84
CA LEU A 169 -7.69 14.05 5.88
C LEU A 169 -6.50 14.79 6.52
N ILE A 170 -6.16 15.95 5.96
CA ILE A 170 -5.14 16.87 6.46
C ILE A 170 -5.64 18.30 6.50
N GLY A 171 -4.88 19.20 7.15
CA GLY A 171 -5.15 20.63 7.06
C GLY A 171 -6.27 21.09 7.99
N PHE A 172 -6.16 20.74 9.27
CA PHE A 172 -7.19 20.98 10.29
C PHE A 172 -7.24 22.40 10.84
N SER A 173 -6.53 23.36 10.23
CA SER A 173 -6.51 24.76 10.69
C SER A 173 -7.87 25.46 10.67
N HIS A 174 -8.84 24.93 9.91
CA HIS A 174 -10.22 25.43 9.84
C HIS A 174 -11.21 24.55 10.63
N THR A 175 -10.71 23.52 11.31
CA THR A 175 -11.57 22.60 12.05
C THR A 175 -12.26 23.34 13.17
N THR A 176 -13.56 23.09 13.32
CA THR A 176 -14.44 23.84 14.21
C THR A 176 -15.34 22.86 14.94
N LYS A 177 -15.56 23.06 16.25
CA LYS A 177 -16.51 22.24 16.99
C LYS A 177 -17.92 22.47 16.45
N ARG A 178 -18.73 21.42 16.45
CA ARG A 178 -20.09 21.47 15.94
C ARG A 178 -20.89 22.59 16.62
N ASN A 179 -21.68 23.30 15.83
CA ASN A 179 -22.50 24.44 16.23
C ASN A 179 -21.73 25.73 16.60
N GLU A 180 -20.40 25.75 16.50
CA GLU A 180 -19.64 26.99 16.62
C GLU A 180 -19.51 27.74 15.28
N PRO A 181 -19.28 29.05 15.27
CA PRO A 181 -19.03 29.81 14.04
C PRO A 181 -17.78 29.33 13.29
N LEU A 182 -17.94 29.02 12.00
CA LEU A 182 -16.85 28.60 11.11
C LEU A 182 -15.86 29.74 10.84
N LEU A 183 -14.59 29.41 10.60
CA LEU A 183 -13.66 30.40 10.04
C LEU A 183 -14.03 30.72 8.59
N ALA A 184 -13.58 31.87 8.09
CA ALA A 184 -13.67 32.18 6.67
C ALA A 184 -12.99 31.07 5.86
N HIS A 185 -13.60 30.65 4.75
CA HIS A 185 -13.04 29.60 3.91
C HIS A 185 -11.68 30.03 3.33
N ALA A 186 -10.76 29.08 3.19
CA ALA A 186 -9.44 29.39 2.67
C ALA A 186 -9.51 29.80 1.19
N ARG A 187 -8.80 30.87 0.82
CA ARG A 187 -8.72 31.34 -0.58
C ARG A 187 -8.20 30.26 -1.53
N SER A 188 -7.20 29.48 -1.12
CA SER A 188 -6.61 28.41 -1.92
C SER A 188 -7.57 27.27 -2.29
N SER A 189 -8.74 27.20 -1.68
CA SER A 189 -9.77 26.18 -1.93
C SER A 189 -11.15 26.81 -2.10
N ILE A 190 -11.19 28.07 -2.55
CA ILE A 190 -12.43 28.84 -2.68
C ILE A 190 -13.43 28.20 -3.67
N ASP A 191 -12.93 27.41 -4.60
CA ASP A 191 -13.72 26.61 -5.55
C ASP A 191 -14.52 25.47 -4.89
N SER A 192 -14.23 25.15 -3.64
CA SER A 192 -14.93 24.14 -2.83
C SER A 192 -15.83 24.77 -1.75
N CYS A 193 -15.96 26.11 -1.76
CA CYS A 193 -16.70 26.89 -0.79
C CYS A 193 -18.22 26.64 -0.90
N PRO A 194 -18.92 26.31 0.20
CA PRO A 194 -20.38 26.23 0.20
C PRO A 194 -21.05 27.60 0.00
N PRO A 195 -22.26 27.65 -0.61
CA PRO A 195 -22.96 28.91 -0.87
C PRO A 195 -23.21 29.75 0.38
N GLU A 196 -23.55 29.13 1.52
CA GLU A 196 -23.76 29.84 2.79
C GLU A 196 -22.51 30.64 3.23
N MET A 197 -21.32 30.13 2.95
CA MET A 197 -20.06 30.81 3.25
C MET A 197 -19.74 31.88 2.22
N ALA A 198 -20.02 31.64 0.93
CA ALA A 198 -19.86 32.65 -0.10
C ALA A 198 -20.72 33.90 0.17
N HIS A 199 -21.97 33.71 0.62
CA HIS A 199 -22.83 34.82 1.05
C HIS A 199 -22.23 35.60 2.22
N PHE A 200 -21.69 34.92 3.23
CA PHE A 200 -21.03 35.57 4.35
C PHE A 200 -19.77 36.35 3.92
N LEU A 201 -18.93 35.79 3.04
CA LEU A 201 -17.73 36.46 2.53
C LEU A 201 -18.04 37.76 1.77
N LEU A 202 -19.24 37.86 1.17
CA LEU A 202 -19.73 39.06 0.50
C LEU A 202 -20.53 40.01 1.42
N GLY A 203 -20.70 39.66 2.71
CA GLY A 203 -21.52 40.43 3.64
C GLY A 203 -23.04 40.34 3.37
N LEU A 204 -23.47 39.33 2.61
CA LEU A 204 -24.87 39.12 2.21
C LEU A 204 -25.64 38.19 3.16
N GLY A 205 -24.95 37.58 4.13
CA GLY A 205 -25.56 36.62 5.05
C GLY A 205 -24.81 36.50 6.38
N PRO A 206 -25.40 35.84 7.38
CA PRO A 206 -24.77 35.62 8.67
C PRO A 206 -23.58 34.66 8.55
N LYS A 207 -22.67 34.75 9.52
CA LYS A 207 -21.54 33.81 9.63
C LYS A 207 -22.05 32.37 9.80
N PRO A 208 -21.70 31.43 8.90
CA PRO A 208 -22.19 30.05 9.01
C PRO A 208 -21.67 29.36 10.27
N VAL A 209 -22.50 28.46 10.80
CA VAL A 209 -22.15 27.59 11.92
C VAL A 209 -21.66 26.23 11.42
N ALA A 210 -20.80 25.59 12.19
CA ALA A 210 -20.20 24.31 11.86
C ALA A 210 -21.23 23.18 11.94
N THR A 211 -21.70 22.74 10.78
CA THR A 211 -22.60 21.59 10.63
C THR A 211 -22.02 20.55 9.66
N ALA A 212 -22.49 19.31 9.76
CA ALA A 212 -22.07 18.23 8.86
C ALA A 212 -22.36 18.55 7.38
N SER A 213 -23.44 19.28 7.10
CA SER A 213 -23.80 19.69 5.73
C SER A 213 -22.70 20.52 5.06
N TYR A 214 -21.94 21.30 5.83
CA TYR A 214 -20.82 22.09 5.30
C TYR A 214 -19.76 21.19 4.66
N ASP A 215 -19.25 20.23 5.43
CA ASP A 215 -18.26 19.26 4.96
C ASP A 215 -18.80 18.37 3.84
N ILE A 216 -20.09 18.02 3.87
CA ILE A 216 -20.72 17.21 2.81
C ILE A 216 -20.68 17.95 1.46
N TYR A 217 -20.92 19.27 1.44
CA TYR A 217 -20.81 20.05 0.21
C TYR A 217 -19.38 20.06 -0.32
N CYS A 218 -18.42 20.40 0.56
CA CYS A 218 -17.00 20.43 0.19
C CYS A 218 -16.50 19.06 -0.31
N LEU A 219 -16.91 17.98 0.36
CA LEU A 219 -16.59 16.61 -0.04
C LEU A 219 -17.22 16.28 -1.39
N ALA A 220 -18.48 16.67 -1.62
CA ALA A 220 -19.15 16.47 -2.91
C ALA A 220 -18.44 17.22 -4.06
N VAL A 221 -18.01 18.46 -3.84
CA VAL A 221 -17.19 19.19 -4.83
C VAL A 221 -15.88 18.46 -5.11
N MET A 222 -15.21 17.96 -4.07
CA MET A 222 -13.99 17.19 -4.24
C MET A 222 -14.23 15.88 -5.02
N VAL A 223 -15.32 15.14 -4.73
CA VAL A 223 -15.73 13.97 -5.54
C VAL A 223 -15.94 14.38 -6.99
N LEU A 224 -16.66 15.47 -7.25
CA LEU A 224 -16.89 15.97 -8.61
C LEU A 224 -15.56 16.21 -9.34
N LYS A 225 -14.63 16.93 -8.70
CA LYS A 225 -13.29 17.23 -9.26
C LYS A 225 -12.49 15.97 -9.59
N LEU A 226 -12.53 14.92 -8.74
CA LEU A 226 -11.82 13.66 -9.01
C LEU A 226 -12.25 13.00 -10.34
N PHE A 227 -13.52 13.16 -10.73
CA PHE A 227 -14.09 12.57 -11.93
C PHE A 227 -14.22 13.56 -13.10
N LEU A 228 -13.57 14.73 -12.99
CA LEU A 228 -13.47 15.71 -14.06
C LEU A 228 -12.10 15.69 -14.73
N PRO A 229 -12.03 15.98 -16.04
CA PRO A 229 -10.76 16.23 -16.72
C PRO A 229 -9.99 17.36 -16.05
N GLY A 230 -8.69 17.15 -15.77
CA GLY A 230 -7.82 18.17 -15.20
C GLY A 230 -8.16 18.61 -13.77
N LEU A 231 -9.10 17.93 -13.10
CA LEU A 231 -9.53 18.21 -11.72
C LEU A 231 -10.10 19.63 -11.50
N ARG A 232 -10.61 20.28 -12.56
CA ARG A 232 -11.12 21.67 -12.53
C ARG A 232 -12.63 21.70 -12.78
N LEU A 233 -13.29 22.66 -12.15
CA LEU A 233 -14.72 22.93 -12.33
C LEU A 233 -14.92 23.88 -13.50
N VAL A 234 -15.76 23.48 -14.45
CA VAL A 234 -16.04 24.22 -15.70
C VAL A 234 -16.60 25.61 -15.40
N GLU A 235 -17.43 25.72 -14.36
CA GLU A 235 -18.08 26.97 -13.96
C GLU A 235 -17.07 28.05 -13.54
N PHE A 236 -15.85 27.67 -13.17
CA PHE A 236 -14.84 28.58 -12.66
C PHE A 236 -13.69 28.81 -13.64
N ASP A 237 -13.80 28.29 -14.87
CA ASP A 237 -12.78 28.52 -15.89
C ASP A 237 -12.58 30.02 -16.15
N ASN A 238 -11.32 30.45 -16.05
CA ASN A 238 -10.87 31.84 -16.24
C ASN A 238 -11.45 32.86 -15.25
N LEU A 239 -11.93 32.43 -14.07
CA LEU A 239 -12.34 33.34 -12.99
C LEU A 239 -11.23 33.48 -11.94
N ASP A 240 -11.15 34.67 -11.34
CA ASP A 240 -10.35 34.89 -10.13
C ASP A 240 -11.13 34.51 -8.86
N ASP A 241 -10.43 34.47 -7.72
CA ASP A 241 -11.02 34.06 -6.43
C ASP A 241 -12.27 34.88 -6.06
N GLU A 242 -12.28 36.19 -6.35
CA GLU A 242 -13.40 37.06 -5.98
C GLU A 242 -14.61 36.82 -6.88
N ALA A 243 -14.39 36.64 -8.19
CA ALA A 243 -15.41 36.29 -9.15
C ALA A 243 -16.00 34.90 -8.86
N ILE A 244 -15.18 33.93 -8.40
CA ILE A 244 -15.66 32.62 -7.95
C ILE A 244 -16.63 32.78 -6.77
N VAL A 245 -16.27 33.55 -5.74
CA VAL A 245 -17.16 33.79 -4.59
C VAL A 245 -18.49 34.42 -5.02
N ARG A 246 -18.45 35.45 -5.88
CA ARG A 246 -19.66 36.08 -6.42
C ARG A 246 -20.51 35.10 -7.23
N LYS A 247 -19.88 34.23 -8.02
CA LYS A 247 -20.57 33.20 -8.81
C LYS A 247 -21.24 32.17 -7.91
N ILE A 248 -20.57 31.68 -6.88
CA ILE A 248 -21.13 30.72 -5.91
C ILE A 248 -22.32 31.32 -5.14
N ALA A 249 -22.25 32.61 -4.79
CA ALA A 249 -23.32 33.30 -4.07
C ALA A 249 -24.56 33.64 -4.93
N ALA A 250 -24.53 33.46 -6.25
CA ALA A 250 -25.66 33.78 -7.10
C ALA A 250 -26.84 32.82 -6.86
N CYS A 251 -28.08 33.35 -6.85
CA CYS A 251 -29.29 32.56 -6.56
C CYS A 251 -29.54 31.39 -7.52
N ASN A 252 -29.02 31.48 -8.75
CA ASN A 252 -29.16 30.47 -9.80
C ASN A 252 -27.88 29.65 -10.00
N PHE A 253 -26.91 29.76 -9.09
CA PHE A 253 -25.67 28.99 -9.19
C PHE A 253 -25.92 27.49 -9.06
N SER A 254 -25.37 26.72 -9.98
CA SER A 254 -25.27 25.27 -9.91
C SER A 254 -23.95 24.82 -10.53
N LEU A 255 -23.55 23.59 -10.21
CA LEU A 255 -22.38 22.91 -10.80
C LEU A 255 -22.81 21.95 -11.93
N ASP A 256 -23.91 22.26 -12.63
CA ASP A 256 -24.51 21.33 -13.58
C ASP A 256 -23.60 21.04 -14.79
N GLU A 257 -22.83 22.02 -15.26
CA GLU A 257 -21.91 21.85 -16.39
C GLU A 257 -20.79 20.87 -16.02
N SER A 258 -20.18 21.07 -14.86
CA SER A 258 -19.20 20.14 -14.28
C SER A 258 -19.79 18.75 -14.04
N ILE A 259 -21.02 18.66 -13.51
CA ILE A 259 -21.68 17.37 -13.31
C ILE A 259 -21.91 16.65 -14.64
N GLN A 260 -22.32 17.35 -15.70
CA GLN A 260 -22.46 16.77 -17.02
C GLN A 260 -21.12 16.34 -17.63
N ALA A 261 -20.06 17.13 -17.45
CA ALA A 261 -18.72 16.81 -17.93
C ALA A 261 -18.03 15.66 -17.17
N SER A 262 -18.47 15.34 -15.96
CA SER A 262 -17.87 14.27 -15.15
C SER A 262 -18.07 12.87 -15.74
N SER A 263 -17.12 11.97 -15.48
CA SER A 263 -17.17 10.55 -15.90
C SER A 263 -18.09 9.66 -15.06
N LEU A 264 -18.85 10.24 -14.12
CA LEU A 264 -19.80 9.53 -13.26
C LEU A 264 -21.04 9.05 -14.05
N ARG A 265 -21.70 8.00 -13.57
CA ARG A 265 -22.95 7.49 -14.17
C ARG A 265 -24.15 8.37 -13.78
N LYS A 266 -25.22 8.33 -14.57
CA LYS A 266 -26.44 9.12 -14.32
C LYS A 266 -26.99 8.99 -12.88
N PRO A 267 -27.09 7.79 -12.25
CA PRO A 267 -27.54 7.69 -10.86
C PRO A 267 -26.57 8.34 -9.87
N GLN A 268 -25.27 8.22 -10.10
CA GLN A 268 -24.22 8.84 -9.27
C GLN A 268 -24.29 10.37 -9.38
N LYS A 269 -24.49 10.91 -10.59
CA LYS A 269 -24.69 12.35 -10.82
C LYS A 269 -25.92 12.88 -10.06
N GLN A 270 -27.00 12.12 -9.98
CA GLN A 270 -28.21 12.50 -9.23
C GLN A 270 -27.96 12.59 -7.72
N LEU A 271 -27.24 11.62 -7.15
CA LEU A 271 -26.83 11.66 -5.74
C LEU A 271 -25.87 12.82 -5.46
N LEU A 272 -24.95 13.09 -6.39
CA LEU A 272 -24.01 14.19 -6.29
C LEU A 272 -24.72 15.55 -6.33
N MET A 273 -25.68 15.74 -7.25
CA MET A 273 -26.53 16.94 -7.31
C MET A 273 -27.25 17.19 -5.98
N LYS A 274 -27.78 16.13 -5.34
CA LYS A 274 -28.41 16.24 -4.01
C LYS A 274 -27.41 16.72 -2.95
N CYS A 275 -26.17 16.24 -2.98
CA CYS A 275 -25.12 16.68 -2.03
C CYS A 275 -24.58 18.09 -2.31
N LEU A 276 -24.78 18.60 -3.54
CA LEU A 276 -24.39 19.94 -3.98
C LEU A 276 -25.54 20.96 -3.91
N ALA A 277 -26.63 20.65 -3.21
CA ALA A 277 -27.72 21.59 -3.02
C ALA A 277 -27.26 22.86 -2.29
N ALA A 278 -27.63 24.02 -2.84
CA ALA A 278 -27.28 25.32 -2.26
C ALA A 278 -27.88 25.53 -0.87
N ASN A 279 -29.13 25.09 -0.68
CA ASN A 279 -29.75 25.06 0.65
C ASN A 279 -29.16 23.92 1.49
N SER A 280 -28.51 24.26 2.60
CA SER A 280 -27.89 23.30 3.53
C SER A 280 -28.87 22.29 4.13
N PHE A 281 -30.15 22.65 4.30
CA PHE A 281 -31.20 21.75 4.82
C PHE A 281 -31.70 20.74 3.78
N ALA A 282 -31.57 21.04 2.49
CA ALA A 282 -31.94 20.14 1.40
C ALA A 282 -30.77 19.26 0.93
N ARG A 283 -29.58 19.51 1.48
CA ARG A 283 -28.34 18.85 1.09
C ARG A 283 -28.39 17.37 1.48
N GLY A 284 -27.80 16.54 0.63
CA GLY A 284 -27.60 15.12 0.89
C GLY A 284 -26.77 14.84 2.16
N SER A 285 -26.63 13.56 2.45
CA SER A 285 -25.91 13.03 3.61
C SER A 285 -24.62 12.33 3.16
N LEU A 286 -23.75 11.97 4.12
CA LEU A 286 -22.61 11.08 3.83
C LEU A 286 -23.06 9.75 3.20
N LYS A 287 -24.25 9.25 3.54
CA LYS A 287 -24.81 8.03 2.94
C LYS A 287 -25.12 8.22 1.46
N ASP A 288 -25.58 9.40 1.04
CA ASP A 288 -25.80 9.69 -0.39
C ASP A 288 -24.47 9.68 -1.16
N LEU A 289 -23.38 10.13 -0.54
CA LEU A 289 -22.02 10.02 -1.10
C LEU A 289 -21.48 8.58 -1.09
N GLU A 290 -21.81 7.77 -0.08
CA GLU A 290 -21.51 6.33 -0.11
C GLU A 290 -22.24 5.62 -1.23
N ASP A 291 -23.47 6.05 -1.51
CA ASP A 291 -24.30 5.47 -2.55
C ASP A 291 -23.81 5.84 -3.97
N ILE A 292 -22.89 6.81 -4.09
CA ILE A 292 -22.14 7.06 -5.33
C ILE A 292 -21.12 5.94 -5.57
N LEU A 293 -20.61 5.29 -4.52
CA LEU A 293 -19.68 4.17 -4.66
C LEU A 293 -20.39 2.99 -5.34
N PRO A 294 -19.67 2.18 -6.13
CA PRO A 294 -20.27 1.02 -6.79
C PRO A 294 -20.78 -0.01 -5.76
N LYS A 295 -22.11 -0.13 -5.61
CA LYS A 295 -22.83 -1.20 -4.85
C LYS A 295 -23.13 -2.37 -5.77
N ASN A 296 -23.03 -3.62 -5.31
CA ASN A 296 -22.95 -4.72 -6.26
C ASN A 296 -23.46 -6.08 -5.75
N ASP A 297 -24.38 -6.73 -6.49
CA ASP A 297 -24.76 -8.14 -6.26
C ASP A 297 -23.89 -9.17 -7.05
N THR A 298 -23.05 -8.76 -8.00
CA THR A 298 -22.04 -9.62 -8.67
C THR A 298 -20.62 -9.11 -8.49
N ASN A 299 -20.49 -8.04 -7.73
CA ASN A 299 -19.41 -7.08 -7.89
C ASN A 299 -19.03 -6.58 -6.45
N MET A 300 -19.61 -7.18 -5.39
CA MET A 300 -19.11 -7.12 -4.00
C MET A 300 -17.78 -7.85 -3.83
N MET A 301 -17.42 -8.68 -4.82
CA MET A 301 -16.04 -9.07 -5.06
C MET A 301 -15.16 -7.83 -5.26
N THR A 302 -15.57 -6.79 -6.00
CA THR A 302 -14.65 -5.69 -6.35
C THR A 302 -14.22 -4.72 -5.25
N ILE A 303 -14.93 -4.40 -4.17
CA ILE A 303 -14.36 -3.48 -3.15
C ILE A 303 -13.42 -4.21 -2.18
N ARG A 304 -13.76 -5.46 -1.84
CA ARG A 304 -12.88 -6.34 -1.08
C ARG A 304 -11.71 -6.83 -1.94
N ASP A 305 -11.94 -7.06 -3.23
CA ASP A 305 -10.91 -7.35 -4.23
C ASP A 305 -10.16 -6.11 -4.69
N VAL A 306 -10.66 -4.89 -4.51
CA VAL A 306 -9.90 -3.63 -4.68
C VAL A 306 -9.12 -3.34 -3.41
N HIS A 307 -9.62 -3.69 -2.21
CA HIS A 307 -8.80 -3.74 -1.01
C HIS A 307 -7.72 -4.84 -1.12
N ASN A 308 -8.02 -5.98 -1.74
CA ASN A 308 -7.05 -7.04 -2.02
C ASN A 308 -6.22 -6.77 -3.28
N SER A 309 -6.63 -5.92 -4.22
CA SER A 309 -5.88 -5.53 -5.43
C SER A 309 -5.03 -4.28 -5.21
N LEU A 310 -5.46 -3.34 -4.36
CA LEU A 310 -4.57 -2.34 -3.74
C LEU A 310 -3.66 -3.01 -2.73
N GLY A 311 -4.17 -3.97 -1.96
CA GLY A 311 -3.36 -4.93 -1.21
C GLY A 311 -2.36 -5.65 -2.13
N ALA A 312 -2.76 -6.08 -3.33
CA ALA A 312 -1.88 -6.75 -4.29
C ALA A 312 -0.88 -5.79 -4.95
N LEU A 313 -1.23 -4.53 -5.21
CA LEU A 313 -0.32 -3.46 -5.68
C LEU A 313 0.71 -3.08 -4.61
N GLN A 314 0.32 -3.09 -3.33
CA GLN A 314 1.18 -2.89 -2.17
C GLN A 314 2.07 -4.10 -1.89
N VAL A 315 1.51 -5.30 -2.06
CA VAL A 315 2.21 -6.58 -2.07
C VAL A 315 3.32 -6.47 -3.11
N THR A 316 3.13 -5.89 -4.29
CA THR A 316 4.23 -5.75 -5.26
C THR A 316 5.47 -5.04 -4.70
N VAL A 317 5.37 -3.93 -3.98
CA VAL A 317 6.55 -3.19 -3.48
C VAL A 317 7.09 -3.77 -2.18
N VAL A 318 6.23 -4.15 -1.22
CA VAL A 318 6.63 -4.79 0.05
C VAL A 318 7.10 -6.24 -0.16
N HIS A 319 6.56 -6.95 -1.15
CA HIS A 319 7.02 -8.28 -1.56
C HIS A 319 8.29 -8.21 -2.41
N LEU A 320 8.62 -7.12 -3.10
CA LEU A 320 9.90 -7.05 -3.81
C LEU A 320 11.09 -7.09 -2.84
N ASP A 321 10.95 -6.53 -1.63
CA ASP A 321 11.95 -6.52 -0.54
C ASP A 321 11.88 -7.76 0.36
N LYS A 322 10.73 -8.43 0.42
CA LYS A 322 10.58 -9.71 1.16
C LYS A 322 10.98 -10.92 0.31
N PHE A 323 10.55 -11.00 -0.94
CA PHE A 323 10.71 -12.14 -1.86
C PHE A 323 12.00 -12.01 -2.66
N VAL A 324 13.09 -11.76 -1.96
CA VAL A 324 14.41 -11.49 -2.55
C VAL A 324 15.10 -12.77 -3.02
N VAL A 325 14.66 -13.93 -2.51
CA VAL A 325 15.17 -15.27 -2.86
C VAL A 325 14.00 -16.25 -3.10
N PRO A 326 14.17 -17.33 -3.90
CA PRO A 326 13.16 -18.37 -4.04
C PRO A 326 12.91 -19.11 -2.73
N CYS A 327 11.65 -19.49 -2.44
CA CYS A 327 11.30 -20.25 -1.23
C CYS A 327 11.18 -21.77 -1.46
N MET A 328 11.06 -22.19 -2.72
CA MET A 328 10.92 -23.60 -3.12
C MET A 328 12.28 -24.14 -3.58
N TRP A 329 12.90 -24.96 -2.74
CA TRP A 329 14.25 -25.48 -2.94
C TRP A 329 14.21 -26.97 -3.27
N ASN A 330 15.18 -27.43 -4.04
CA ASN A 330 15.34 -28.81 -4.44
C ASN A 330 16.83 -29.21 -4.44
N LEU A 331 17.08 -30.50 -4.55
CA LEU A 331 18.42 -31.07 -4.62
C LEU A 331 18.54 -31.99 -5.83
N GLU A 332 19.56 -31.73 -6.64
CA GLU A 332 19.90 -32.53 -7.83
C GLU A 332 21.36 -32.96 -7.76
N ARG A 333 21.73 -33.98 -8.53
CA ARG A 333 23.15 -34.29 -8.72
C ARG A 333 23.78 -33.22 -9.60
N ALA A 334 25.00 -32.81 -9.26
CA ALA A 334 25.70 -31.77 -10.01
C ALA A 334 25.98 -32.14 -11.48
N ASP A 335 26.02 -33.45 -11.78
CA ASP A 335 26.21 -34.02 -13.11
C ASP A 335 24.90 -34.20 -13.91
N GLY A 336 23.75 -33.84 -13.34
CA GLY A 336 22.44 -33.91 -13.99
C GLY A 336 21.82 -35.31 -14.06
N ASN A 337 22.46 -36.32 -13.48
CA ASN A 337 21.93 -37.68 -13.43
C ASN A 337 20.89 -37.83 -12.30
N SER A 338 19.94 -38.75 -12.46
CA SER A 338 18.96 -39.08 -11.41
C SER A 338 19.59 -39.82 -10.22
N PHE A 339 18.92 -39.77 -9.07
CA PHE A 339 19.21 -40.62 -7.93
C PHE A 339 18.51 -41.97 -8.12
N VAL A 340 19.30 -43.05 -8.11
CA VAL A 340 18.78 -44.41 -8.21
C VAL A 340 18.77 -45.03 -6.82
N GLU A 341 17.73 -45.84 -6.54
CA GLU A 341 17.61 -46.61 -5.31
C GLU A 341 18.89 -47.46 -5.07
N GLY A 342 19.45 -47.40 -3.85
CA GLY A 342 20.70 -48.08 -3.49
C GLY A 342 22.01 -47.27 -3.62
N MET A 343 21.96 -46.01 -4.07
CA MET A 343 23.14 -45.13 -4.16
C MET A 343 23.59 -44.51 -2.83
N GLU A 344 22.93 -44.83 -1.71
CA GLU A 344 23.18 -44.27 -0.36
C GLU A 344 24.66 -44.32 0.04
N ARG A 345 25.34 -45.43 -0.29
CA ARG A 345 26.77 -45.65 0.04
C ARG A 345 27.73 -44.73 -0.75
N LEU A 346 27.25 -44.13 -1.83
CA LEU A 346 28.04 -43.28 -2.73
C LEU A 346 27.78 -41.79 -2.51
N ILE A 347 26.74 -41.42 -1.76
CA ILE A 347 26.35 -40.02 -1.50
C ILE A 347 27.51 -39.19 -0.94
N GLY A 348 28.35 -39.78 -0.08
CA GLY A 348 29.54 -39.14 0.45
C GLY A 348 30.58 -38.70 -0.59
N ARG A 349 30.54 -39.26 -1.80
CA ARG A 349 31.48 -38.95 -2.90
C ARG A 349 30.86 -38.07 -3.98
N MET A 350 29.57 -37.76 -3.87
CA MET A 350 28.86 -36.98 -4.87
C MET A 350 28.97 -35.47 -4.60
N ARG A 351 28.77 -34.71 -5.68
CA ARG A 351 28.46 -33.29 -5.60
C ARG A 351 26.99 -33.10 -5.92
N PHE A 352 26.35 -32.24 -5.13
CA PHE A 352 24.95 -31.91 -5.22
C PHE A 352 24.83 -30.48 -5.69
N ARG A 353 23.82 -30.19 -6.48
CA ARG A 353 23.42 -28.82 -6.83
C ARG A 353 22.12 -28.55 -6.10
N VAL A 354 22.11 -27.54 -5.24
CA VAL A 354 20.86 -27.00 -4.72
C VAL A 354 20.22 -26.21 -5.85
N THR A 355 19.00 -26.60 -6.23
CA THR A 355 18.22 -25.98 -7.29
C THR A 355 16.94 -25.36 -6.72
N PHE A 356 16.26 -24.57 -7.53
CA PHE A 356 15.01 -23.90 -7.16
C PHE A 356 13.92 -24.25 -8.16
N LEU A 357 12.66 -24.05 -7.75
CA LEU A 357 11.50 -24.46 -8.54
C LEU A 357 10.77 -23.27 -9.12
N CYS A 358 10.43 -23.39 -10.41
CA CYS A 358 9.61 -22.42 -11.12
C CYS A 358 8.18 -22.46 -10.58
N GLU A 359 7.67 -21.32 -10.17
CA GLU A 359 6.37 -21.19 -9.50
C GLU A 359 5.20 -20.90 -10.45
N MET A 360 5.46 -20.97 -11.77
CA MET A 360 4.50 -20.71 -12.85
C MET A 360 4.63 -21.78 -13.93
N ARG A 361 4.78 -23.05 -13.54
CA ARG A 361 4.94 -24.18 -14.45
C ARG A 361 3.60 -24.53 -15.12
N ASP A 362 3.66 -25.04 -16.34
CA ASP A 362 2.58 -25.83 -16.96
C ASP A 362 3.12 -27.12 -17.59
N ASP A 363 2.19 -28.03 -17.91
CA ASP A 363 2.48 -29.32 -18.56
C ASP A 363 2.89 -29.14 -20.04
N ASP A 364 2.51 -28.01 -20.64
CA ASP A 364 2.68 -27.76 -22.08
C ASP A 364 4.09 -27.24 -22.43
N HIS A 365 4.78 -26.60 -21.47
CA HIS A 365 6.09 -26.00 -21.68
C HIS A 365 7.11 -26.47 -20.61
N PRO A 366 8.21 -27.16 -21.01
CA PRO A 366 9.21 -27.60 -20.04
C PRO A 366 9.95 -26.41 -19.42
N CYS A 367 10.35 -26.55 -18.15
CA CYS A 367 11.14 -25.51 -17.48
C CYS A 367 12.56 -25.39 -18.06
N ASP A 368 12.96 -24.17 -18.41
CA ASP A 368 14.34 -23.81 -18.73
C ASP A 368 14.98 -23.09 -17.55
N MET A 369 15.81 -23.83 -16.81
CA MET A 369 16.58 -23.36 -15.66
C MET A 369 18.04 -23.05 -16.02
N VAL A 370 18.39 -23.00 -17.31
CA VAL A 370 19.77 -22.89 -17.79
C VAL A 370 20.05 -21.53 -18.41
N THR A 371 19.15 -21.01 -19.23
CA THR A 371 19.35 -19.75 -19.98
C THR A 371 19.67 -18.56 -19.08
N ASP A 372 19.00 -18.44 -17.93
CA ASP A 372 19.21 -17.34 -16.99
C ASP A 372 20.23 -17.66 -15.89
N ARG A 373 21.02 -18.74 -16.01
CA ARG A 373 22.00 -19.05 -14.96
C ARG A 373 23.06 -17.98 -14.84
N MET A 374 23.43 -17.68 -13.60
CA MET A 374 24.45 -16.70 -13.26
C MET A 374 25.75 -17.42 -12.85
N PRO A 375 26.94 -16.81 -13.00
CA PRO A 375 28.20 -17.42 -12.56
C PRO A 375 28.19 -17.86 -11.08
N ASP A 376 27.46 -17.14 -10.23
CA ASP A 376 27.33 -17.45 -8.80
C ASP A 376 26.56 -18.76 -8.53
N ASP A 377 25.85 -19.32 -9.53
CA ASP A 377 25.17 -20.62 -9.42
C ASP A 377 26.11 -21.79 -9.16
N GLU A 378 27.40 -21.63 -9.44
CA GLU A 378 28.41 -22.64 -9.09
C GLU A 378 28.67 -22.71 -7.57
N ASN A 379 28.35 -21.65 -6.81
CA ASN A 379 28.41 -21.66 -5.35
C ASN A 379 27.32 -22.56 -4.72
N LEU A 380 26.29 -22.92 -5.49
CA LEU A 380 25.22 -23.84 -5.06
C LEU A 380 25.60 -25.32 -5.26
N VAL A 381 26.79 -25.59 -5.82
CA VAL A 381 27.29 -26.95 -6.07
C VAL A 381 28.17 -27.43 -4.90
N VAL A 382 27.56 -28.17 -3.98
CA VAL A 382 28.12 -28.52 -2.68
C VAL A 382 28.37 -30.02 -2.51
N LYS A 383 29.12 -30.39 -1.46
CA LYS A 383 29.32 -31.77 -1.02
C LYS A 383 28.44 -32.08 0.19
N VAL A 384 28.25 -33.37 0.49
CA VAL A 384 27.38 -33.80 1.59
C VAL A 384 27.80 -33.24 2.95
N ASP A 385 29.11 -33.06 3.17
CA ASP A 385 29.70 -32.62 4.43
C ASP A 385 29.72 -31.10 4.59
N SER A 386 29.28 -30.35 3.57
CA SER A 386 29.27 -28.90 3.60
C SER A 386 28.31 -28.35 4.67
N GLN A 387 28.73 -27.27 5.32
CA GLN A 387 27.91 -26.58 6.31
C GLN A 387 26.62 -26.03 5.69
N PHE A 388 26.71 -25.46 4.49
CA PHE A 388 25.55 -24.99 3.74
C PHE A 388 24.48 -26.08 3.55
N LEU A 389 24.88 -27.30 3.15
CA LEU A 389 23.91 -28.37 2.96
C LEU A 389 23.30 -28.84 4.27
N ARG A 390 24.07 -28.89 5.37
CA ARG A 390 23.55 -29.17 6.72
C ARG A 390 22.48 -28.15 7.12
N ASP A 391 22.75 -26.87 6.88
CA ASP A 391 21.85 -25.78 7.27
C ASP A 391 20.63 -25.66 6.34
N ALA A 392 20.76 -26.07 5.07
CA ALA A 392 19.67 -26.11 4.09
C ALA A 392 18.77 -27.36 4.24
N LEU A 393 19.25 -28.41 4.93
CA LEU A 393 18.54 -29.69 5.04
C LEU A 393 17.13 -29.58 5.65
N PRO A 394 16.86 -28.76 6.69
CA PRO A 394 15.50 -28.52 7.18
C PRO A 394 14.53 -28.03 6.10
N VAL A 395 15.01 -27.13 5.22
CA VAL A 395 14.20 -26.58 4.12
C VAL A 395 13.95 -27.67 3.08
N LEU A 396 15.00 -28.37 2.65
CA LEU A 396 14.89 -29.46 1.67
C LEU A 396 13.95 -30.57 2.16
N LYS A 397 13.97 -30.89 3.46
CA LYS A 397 13.10 -31.90 4.08
C LYS A 397 11.63 -31.46 4.16
N ALA A 398 11.38 -30.20 4.47
CA ALA A 398 10.03 -29.64 4.41
C ALA A 398 9.47 -29.72 2.97
N MET A 399 10.31 -29.41 1.97
CA MET A 399 9.92 -29.51 0.55
C MET A 399 9.62 -30.96 0.15
N THR A 400 10.49 -31.92 0.47
CA THR A 400 10.25 -33.34 0.16
C THR A 400 9.01 -33.92 0.86
N THR A 401 8.69 -33.44 2.07
CA THR A 401 7.44 -33.79 2.76
C THR A 401 6.22 -33.24 2.03
N GLY A 402 6.28 -32.00 1.54
CA GLY A 402 5.24 -31.43 0.69
C GLY A 402 5.03 -32.27 -0.57
N PHE A 403 6.10 -32.76 -1.17
CA PHE A 403 6.03 -33.61 -2.36
C PHE A 403 5.39 -34.97 -2.08
N ARG A 404 5.66 -35.58 -0.92
CA ARG A 404 4.97 -36.81 -0.49
C ARG A 404 3.46 -36.64 -0.40
N LEU A 405 3.01 -35.50 0.15
CA LEU A 405 1.59 -35.19 0.24
C LEU A 405 0.97 -35.10 -1.16
N LEU A 406 1.65 -34.46 -2.10
CA LEU A 406 1.17 -34.26 -3.46
C LEU A 406 1.09 -35.56 -4.28
N GLY A 407 1.96 -36.55 -4.00
CA GLY A 407 1.84 -37.89 -4.57
C GLY A 407 0.65 -38.70 -4.08
N LEU A 408 0.06 -38.32 -2.94
CA LEU A 408 -1.16 -38.92 -2.39
C LEU A 408 -2.43 -38.23 -2.88
N LEU A 409 -2.33 -36.97 -3.33
CA LEU A 409 -3.41 -36.25 -4.00
C LEU A 409 -3.49 -36.79 -5.44
N ASP A 410 -4.70 -37.11 -5.91
CA ASP A 410 -4.89 -37.64 -7.27
C ASP A 410 -4.20 -36.74 -8.32
N LYS A 411 -3.69 -37.34 -9.41
CA LYS A 411 -2.91 -36.67 -10.48
C LYS A 411 -3.67 -35.51 -11.16
N GLY A 412 -4.93 -35.32 -10.82
CA GLY A 412 -5.81 -34.24 -11.28
C GLY A 412 -5.84 -32.97 -10.41
N SER A 413 -5.14 -32.88 -9.26
CA SER A 413 -5.18 -31.65 -8.45
C SER A 413 -4.48 -30.48 -9.16
N SER A 414 -5.22 -29.37 -9.27
CA SER A 414 -4.82 -28.16 -10.01
C SER A 414 -3.65 -27.41 -9.37
N ILE A 415 -3.53 -27.46 -8.06
CA ILE A 415 -2.46 -26.79 -7.30
C ILE A 415 -1.09 -27.44 -7.55
N VAL A 416 -1.08 -28.77 -7.78
CA VAL A 416 0.14 -29.58 -7.92
C VAL A 416 0.85 -29.32 -9.25
N LYS A 417 0.07 -29.11 -10.32
CA LYS A 417 0.59 -28.91 -11.68
C LYS A 417 1.32 -27.59 -11.85
N GLU A 418 0.85 -26.54 -11.17
CA GLU A 418 1.40 -25.18 -11.31
C GLU A 418 2.81 -25.03 -10.67
N TRP A 419 3.21 -25.90 -9.73
CA TRP A 419 4.37 -25.66 -8.88
C TRP A 419 5.51 -26.69 -9.04
N LEU A 420 5.27 -27.95 -9.42
CA LEU A 420 6.20 -29.05 -9.08
C LEU A 420 6.36 -30.17 -10.13
N ASP A 421 7.57 -30.74 -10.22
CA ASP A 421 7.97 -31.81 -11.16
C ASP A 421 8.16 -33.18 -10.50
N TRP A 422 7.09 -33.98 -10.49
CA TRP A 422 6.99 -35.26 -9.77
C TRP A 422 8.20 -36.18 -9.96
N GLU A 423 8.64 -36.41 -11.20
CA GLU A 423 9.72 -37.36 -11.49
C GLU A 423 11.07 -36.90 -10.95
N LYS A 424 11.38 -35.61 -11.05
CA LYS A 424 12.62 -35.04 -10.47
C LYS A 424 12.58 -35.07 -8.94
N MET A 425 11.40 -34.96 -8.35
CA MET A 425 11.23 -34.83 -6.90
C MET A 425 11.33 -36.14 -6.13
N GLU A 426 10.89 -37.26 -6.71
CA GLU A 426 11.09 -38.57 -6.07
C GLU A 426 12.59 -38.88 -5.93
N THR A 427 13.38 -38.47 -6.92
CA THR A 427 14.84 -38.63 -6.85
C THR A 427 15.48 -37.76 -5.76
N ALA A 428 15.01 -36.51 -5.60
CA ALA A 428 15.51 -35.60 -4.58
C ALA A 428 15.21 -36.07 -3.15
N LYS A 429 14.03 -36.68 -2.94
CA LYS A 429 13.63 -37.26 -1.65
C LYS A 429 14.61 -38.32 -1.17
N HIS A 430 14.96 -39.29 -2.03
CA HIS A 430 15.94 -40.31 -1.69
C HIS A 430 17.30 -39.72 -1.29
N ALA A 431 17.73 -38.66 -1.95
CA ALA A 431 18.97 -37.97 -1.60
C ALA A 431 18.86 -37.29 -0.22
N VAL A 432 17.79 -36.54 0.03
CA VAL A 432 17.57 -35.83 1.31
C VAL A 432 17.51 -36.80 2.50
N ASP A 433 16.76 -37.90 2.37
CA ASP A 433 16.63 -38.90 3.43
C ASP A 433 17.99 -39.55 3.75
N ALA A 434 18.77 -39.89 2.73
CA ALA A 434 20.08 -40.50 2.91
C ALA A 434 21.12 -39.51 3.45
N ILE A 435 21.03 -38.23 3.07
CA ILE A 435 21.86 -37.15 3.64
C ILE A 435 21.52 -36.95 5.13
N GLU A 436 20.23 -36.93 5.50
CA GLU A 436 19.82 -36.84 6.92
C GLU A 436 20.37 -38.02 7.73
N ASN A 437 20.28 -39.24 7.19
CA ASN A 437 20.84 -40.43 7.85
C ASN A 437 22.36 -40.31 8.10
N MET A 438 23.10 -39.64 7.20
CA MET A 438 24.54 -39.40 7.37
C MET A 438 24.88 -38.26 8.33
N LEU A 439 24.10 -37.18 8.32
CA LEU A 439 24.40 -35.94 9.05
C LEU A 439 23.76 -35.90 10.44
N GLY A 440 22.79 -36.77 10.70
CA GLY A 440 22.01 -36.81 11.93
C GLY A 440 20.67 -36.08 11.79
N LYS A 441 19.81 -36.22 12.81
CA LYS A 441 18.50 -35.56 12.84
C LYS A 441 18.66 -34.04 12.77
N VAL A 442 17.86 -33.42 11.90
CA VAL A 442 17.80 -31.97 11.74
C VAL A 442 16.57 -31.36 12.38
N GLU A 443 16.63 -30.03 12.60
CA GLU A 443 15.49 -29.21 13.01
C GLU A 443 14.30 -29.45 12.09
N GLN A 444 13.11 -29.62 12.67
CA GLN A 444 11.87 -29.74 11.93
C GLN A 444 11.23 -28.36 11.78
N LEU A 445 10.96 -27.94 10.54
CA LEU A 445 10.25 -26.69 10.28
C LEU A 445 8.73 -26.84 10.55
N ASP A 446 8.07 -25.75 10.91
CA ASP A 446 6.61 -25.71 11.12
C ASP A 446 5.85 -26.19 9.87
N LEU A 447 6.32 -25.81 8.68
CA LEU A 447 5.78 -26.32 7.41
C LEU A 447 5.84 -27.86 7.35
N GLU A 448 6.99 -28.46 7.69
CA GLU A 448 7.16 -29.91 7.68
C GLU A 448 6.20 -30.60 8.66
N ALA A 449 6.02 -30.04 9.86
CA ALA A 449 5.09 -30.58 10.87
C ALA A 449 3.64 -30.53 10.39
N LYS A 450 3.21 -29.40 9.81
CA LYS A 450 1.86 -29.23 9.24
C LYS A 450 1.62 -30.21 8.09
N LEU A 451 2.56 -30.32 7.15
CA LEU A 451 2.43 -31.23 6.01
C LEU A 451 2.41 -32.70 6.45
N LYS A 452 3.24 -33.11 7.41
CA LYS A 452 3.18 -34.47 7.98
C LYS A 452 1.84 -34.77 8.63
N THR A 453 1.23 -33.80 9.30
CA THR A 453 -0.09 -33.96 9.91
C THR A 453 -1.13 -34.29 8.84
N ILE A 454 -1.14 -33.52 7.75
CA ILE A 454 -2.05 -33.77 6.61
C ILE A 454 -1.78 -35.15 5.98
N VAL A 455 -0.52 -35.51 5.75
CA VAL A 455 -0.14 -36.83 5.22
C VAL A 455 -0.64 -37.95 6.13
N ASN A 456 -0.51 -37.79 7.45
CA ASN A 456 -0.99 -38.79 8.42
C ASN A 456 -2.52 -38.87 8.44
N ASP A 457 -3.22 -37.73 8.33
CA ASP A 457 -4.68 -37.72 8.30
C ASP A 457 -5.22 -38.40 7.04
N ILE A 458 -4.56 -38.22 5.88
CA ILE A 458 -4.88 -38.97 4.66
C ILE A 458 -4.59 -40.47 4.84
N ALA A 459 -3.39 -40.81 5.33
CA ALA A 459 -2.98 -42.20 5.51
C ALA A 459 -3.90 -42.97 6.48
N ASN A 460 -4.41 -42.28 7.51
CA ASN A 460 -5.34 -42.83 8.50
C ASN A 460 -6.82 -42.70 8.09
N LYS A 461 -7.11 -42.23 6.87
CA LYS A 461 -8.47 -42.00 6.34
C LYS A 461 -9.32 -41.04 7.18
N HIS A 462 -8.68 -40.12 7.91
CA HIS A 462 -9.34 -39.02 8.61
C HIS A 462 -9.62 -37.83 7.69
N LEU A 463 -8.94 -37.78 6.54
CA LEU A 463 -9.09 -36.75 5.53
C LEU A 463 -9.09 -37.40 4.15
N ASP A 464 -10.06 -37.07 3.31
CA ASP A 464 -10.08 -37.53 1.92
C ASP A 464 -8.99 -36.80 1.11
N PRO A 465 -8.25 -37.48 0.20
CA PRO A 465 -7.27 -36.83 -0.65
C PRO A 465 -7.82 -35.62 -1.43
N SER A 466 -9.10 -35.64 -1.85
CA SER A 466 -9.71 -34.49 -2.53
C SER A 466 -9.95 -33.29 -1.61
N GLU A 467 -10.09 -33.52 -0.30
CA GLU A 467 -10.29 -32.47 0.71
C GLU A 467 -8.98 -31.92 1.28
N ALA A 468 -7.87 -32.63 1.07
CA ALA A 468 -6.54 -32.23 1.54
C ALA A 468 -5.91 -31.07 0.74
N GLU A 469 -6.47 -30.69 -0.41
CA GLU A 469 -5.99 -29.58 -1.24
C GLU A 469 -6.02 -28.24 -0.49
N GLY A 470 -7.13 -27.93 0.21
CA GLY A 470 -7.30 -26.69 0.96
C GLY A 470 -6.27 -26.52 2.10
N PRO A 471 -6.17 -27.49 3.04
CA PRO A 471 -5.16 -27.47 4.10
C PRO A 471 -3.72 -27.37 3.59
N THR A 472 -3.40 -28.07 2.49
CA THR A 472 -2.08 -28.01 1.85
C THR A 472 -1.77 -26.61 1.33
N GLN A 473 -2.74 -25.98 0.66
CA GLN A 473 -2.61 -24.61 0.15
C GLN A 473 -2.35 -23.62 1.29
N VAL A 474 -3.08 -23.74 2.40
CA VAL A 474 -2.91 -22.88 3.58
C VAL A 474 -1.51 -23.05 4.18
N ALA A 475 -1.00 -24.27 4.28
CA ALA A 475 0.34 -24.53 4.82
C ALA A 475 1.45 -23.91 3.97
N LEU A 476 1.41 -24.12 2.65
CA LEU A 476 2.39 -23.56 1.71
C LEU A 476 2.34 -22.03 1.65
N GLN A 477 1.14 -21.45 1.65
CA GLN A 477 0.97 -20.01 1.65
C GLN A 477 1.49 -19.39 2.96
N ALA A 478 1.21 -20.02 4.11
CA ALA A 478 1.72 -19.55 5.40
C ALA A 478 3.25 -19.58 5.47
N TYR A 479 3.90 -20.62 4.92
CA TYR A 479 5.36 -20.68 4.80
C TYR A 479 5.91 -19.60 3.89
N ARG A 480 5.24 -19.38 2.75
CA ARG A 480 5.60 -18.33 1.79
C ARG A 480 5.40 -16.92 2.36
N ASP A 481 4.48 -16.74 3.30
CA ASP A 481 4.22 -15.43 3.91
C ASP A 481 4.96 -15.23 5.24
N ASP A 482 5.85 -16.15 5.64
CA ASP A 482 6.62 -16.06 6.87
C ASP A 482 7.94 -15.29 6.69
N ASP A 483 8.14 -14.23 7.49
CA ASP A 483 9.34 -13.40 7.45
C ASP A 483 10.58 -14.15 7.96
N ALA A 484 10.41 -15.01 8.97
CA ALA A 484 11.51 -15.78 9.56
C ALA A 484 12.10 -16.78 8.55
N THR A 485 11.23 -17.37 7.72
CA THR A 485 11.62 -18.20 6.59
C THR A 485 12.52 -17.44 5.63
N TYR A 486 12.12 -16.25 5.15
CA TYR A 486 12.96 -15.49 4.21
C TYR A 486 14.31 -15.08 4.80
N GLU A 487 14.35 -14.67 6.06
CA GLU A 487 15.62 -14.36 6.73
C GLU A 487 16.53 -15.58 6.86
N ARG A 488 15.96 -16.78 7.09
CA ARG A 488 16.72 -18.04 7.05
C ARG A 488 17.27 -18.31 5.65
N LEU A 489 16.44 -18.21 4.61
CA LEU A 489 16.84 -18.48 3.23
C LEU A 489 17.92 -17.51 2.73
N LYS A 490 17.82 -16.22 3.07
CA LYS A 490 18.85 -15.21 2.77
C LYS A 490 20.18 -15.57 3.42
N LYS A 491 20.17 -15.88 4.73
CA LYS A 491 21.38 -16.30 5.46
C LYS A 491 22.05 -17.53 4.84
N LEU A 492 21.26 -18.50 4.35
CA LEU A 492 21.80 -19.66 3.65
C LEU A 492 22.55 -19.25 2.38
N LEU A 493 21.96 -18.41 1.54
CA LEU A 493 22.63 -17.92 0.33
C LEU A 493 23.84 -17.01 0.65
N ASP A 494 23.73 -16.16 1.67
CA ASP A 494 24.84 -15.32 2.14
C ASP A 494 26.03 -16.17 2.61
N SER A 495 25.77 -17.33 3.24
CA SER A 495 26.82 -18.23 3.76
C SER A 495 27.73 -18.82 2.68
N VAL A 496 27.26 -18.88 1.43
CA VAL A 496 28.03 -19.32 0.26
C VAL A 496 28.43 -18.16 -0.64
N GLY A 497 28.26 -16.91 -0.19
CA GLY A 497 28.61 -15.71 -0.93
C GLY A 497 27.78 -15.49 -2.20
N TYR A 498 26.55 -16.02 -2.26
CA TYR A 498 25.69 -15.91 -3.44
C TYR A 498 25.10 -14.50 -3.59
N ASN A 499 25.29 -13.87 -4.75
CA ASN A 499 24.77 -12.52 -5.00
C ASN A 499 23.39 -12.55 -5.68
N TYR A 500 22.33 -12.54 -4.87
CA TYR A 500 20.95 -12.50 -5.33
C TYR A 500 20.43 -11.09 -5.71
N ARG A 501 21.29 -10.04 -5.72
CA ARG A 501 20.86 -8.65 -5.98
C ARG A 501 20.44 -8.38 -7.42
N ASN A 502 20.80 -9.25 -8.35
CA ASN A 502 20.44 -9.13 -9.77
C ASN A 502 19.02 -9.62 -10.10
N HIS A 503 18.21 -9.95 -9.08
CA HIS A 503 16.85 -10.51 -9.24
C HIS A 503 16.78 -11.81 -10.05
N VAL A 504 17.92 -12.50 -10.18
CA VAL A 504 18.06 -13.81 -10.80
C VAL A 504 18.76 -14.72 -9.78
N VAL A 505 18.15 -15.87 -9.48
CA VAL A 505 18.66 -16.84 -8.52
C VAL A 505 18.47 -18.25 -9.06
N GLY A 506 19.57 -18.98 -9.30
CA GLY A 506 19.60 -20.35 -9.82
C GLY A 506 18.79 -20.56 -11.09
N GLY A 507 18.86 -19.61 -12.03
CA GLY A 507 18.13 -19.63 -13.29
C GLY A 507 16.65 -19.22 -13.21
N LEU A 508 16.17 -18.75 -12.05
CA LEU A 508 14.86 -18.14 -11.89
C LEU A 508 14.97 -16.63 -11.85
N THR A 509 14.07 -15.94 -12.54
CA THR A 509 13.93 -14.49 -12.48
C THR A 509 12.72 -14.11 -11.65
N LYS A 510 12.87 -13.08 -10.81
CA LYS A 510 11.76 -12.49 -10.05
C LYS A 510 10.81 -11.75 -10.99
N ARG A 511 9.53 -12.11 -10.95
CA ARG A 511 8.45 -11.51 -11.76
C ARG A 511 7.25 -11.15 -10.89
N VAL A 512 6.52 -10.13 -11.31
CA VAL A 512 5.26 -9.73 -10.67
C VAL A 512 4.13 -10.13 -11.60
N VAL A 513 3.18 -10.94 -11.11
CA VAL A 513 1.99 -11.27 -11.87
C VAL A 513 1.08 -10.05 -12.00
N ARG A 514 0.52 -9.82 -13.19
CA ARG A 514 -0.35 -8.67 -13.45
C ARG A 514 -1.58 -8.67 -12.55
N HIS A 515 -2.06 -7.47 -12.26
CA HIS A 515 -3.25 -7.29 -11.43
C HIS A 515 -4.55 -7.71 -12.15
N ASP A 516 -4.56 -7.81 -13.47
CA ASP A 516 -5.69 -8.27 -14.28
C ASP A 516 -5.64 -9.77 -14.61
N HIS A 517 -4.74 -10.54 -13.98
CA HIS A 517 -4.58 -11.96 -14.24
C HIS A 517 -5.91 -12.74 -14.05
N PRO A 518 -6.27 -13.70 -14.93
CA PRO A 518 -7.54 -14.43 -14.84
C PRO A 518 -7.74 -15.14 -13.51
N ASN A 519 -6.68 -15.75 -12.96
CA ASN A 519 -6.69 -16.38 -11.64
C ASN A 519 -6.53 -15.32 -10.52
N PRO A 520 -7.57 -15.05 -9.70
CA PRO A 520 -7.53 -14.04 -8.65
C PRO A 520 -6.49 -14.34 -7.56
N LYS A 521 -6.17 -15.62 -7.34
CA LYS A 521 -5.18 -16.06 -6.35
C LYS A 521 -3.74 -15.69 -6.75
N LEU A 522 -3.48 -15.34 -8.02
CA LEU A 522 -2.12 -15.01 -8.49
C LEU A 522 -1.88 -13.51 -8.66
N ARG A 523 -2.94 -12.68 -8.71
CA ARG A 523 -2.85 -11.24 -9.02
C ARG A 523 -1.89 -10.51 -8.08
N GLY A 524 -0.94 -9.78 -8.66
CA GLY A 524 0.05 -8.97 -7.93
C GLY A 524 1.05 -9.75 -7.08
N GLN A 525 1.02 -11.08 -7.12
CA GLN A 525 2.00 -11.86 -6.37
C GLN A 525 3.36 -11.83 -7.07
N VAL A 526 4.42 -11.71 -6.28
CA VAL A 526 5.79 -11.94 -6.76
C VAL A 526 5.98 -13.44 -6.94
N ARG A 527 6.55 -13.85 -8.07
CA ARG A 527 6.82 -15.24 -8.46
C ARG A 527 8.25 -15.37 -8.96
N TRP A 528 8.87 -16.51 -8.67
CA TRP A 528 10.16 -16.91 -9.25
C TRP A 528 9.91 -17.80 -10.47
N VAL A 529 10.32 -17.31 -11.64
CA VAL A 529 9.91 -17.87 -12.93
C VAL A 529 11.14 -18.16 -13.79
N CYS A 530 11.18 -19.33 -14.42
CA CYS A 530 12.29 -19.75 -15.27
C CYS A 530 12.27 -19.04 -16.63
N ALA A 531 13.35 -19.17 -17.40
CA ALA A 531 13.53 -18.46 -18.67
C ALA A 531 12.46 -18.80 -19.73
N ASN A 532 12.00 -20.05 -19.78
CA ASN A 532 10.96 -20.45 -20.73
C ASN A 532 9.59 -19.83 -20.37
N HIS A 533 9.18 -19.97 -19.11
CA HIS A 533 7.87 -19.49 -18.64
C HIS A 533 7.79 -17.97 -18.57
N LYS A 534 8.89 -17.26 -18.29
CA LYS A 534 8.87 -15.78 -18.32
C LYS A 534 8.57 -15.23 -19.71
N GLU A 535 9.00 -15.93 -20.78
CA GLU A 535 8.76 -15.52 -22.17
C GLU A 535 7.38 -15.99 -22.67
N HIS A 536 7.03 -17.25 -22.45
CA HIS A 536 5.73 -17.79 -22.89
C HIS A 536 4.55 -17.13 -22.17
N ARG A 537 4.72 -16.82 -20.88
CA ARG A 537 3.71 -16.13 -20.06
C ARG A 537 4.02 -14.65 -19.88
N LYS A 538 4.77 -14.04 -20.80
CA LYS A 538 5.13 -12.62 -20.73
C LYS A 538 3.91 -11.70 -20.57
N ALA A 539 2.80 -12.08 -21.20
CA ALA A 539 1.53 -11.35 -21.09
C ALA A 539 0.89 -11.41 -19.70
N GLU A 540 1.29 -12.35 -18.83
CA GLU A 540 0.81 -12.53 -17.45
C GLU A 540 1.62 -11.72 -16.44
N PHE A 541 2.79 -11.20 -16.82
CA PHE A 541 3.70 -10.46 -15.92
C PHE A 541 3.68 -8.95 -16.18
N GLN A 542 3.96 -8.18 -15.14
CA GLN A 542 4.18 -6.74 -15.26
C GLN A 542 5.50 -6.48 -15.99
N HIS A 543 5.50 -5.46 -16.85
CA HIS A 543 6.66 -5.05 -17.64
C HIS A 543 7.69 -4.29 -16.80
#